data_AF-A0A918VRI7-F1
#
_entry.id   AF-A0A918VRI7-F1
#
_cell.length_a   1.000
_cell.length_b   1.000
_cell.length_c   1.000
_cell.angle_alpha   90.00
_cell.angle_beta   90.00
_cell.angle_gamma   90.00
#
_symmetry.space_group_name_H-M   'P 1'
#
loop_
_entity.id
_entity.type
_entity.pdbx_description
1 polymer ?
#
loop_
_entity_poly.entity_id
_entity_poly.type
_entity_poly.pdbx_seq_one_letter_code
_entity_poly.pdbx_strand_id
1 'polypeptide(L)'
;MDMMKLGAAGILAVAFAGALVVREQPASEVAILPLPPICGDVLAEHGGASMQAHIDMMAEGAGEAHAALLQTMEPMHSDMMRGMTAEDFQTAFVCSMIPHHQGAVEMAQVAQQYGDDPWVQMFAQEIITAQQAEIKEMQAWLARGE
;
A
#
# COMPACT_ATOMS: atom_id res chain seq x y z
N MET A 1 32.60 -59.91 9.09
CA MET A 1 31.13 -59.87 9.29
C MET A 1 30.69 -58.49 8.85
N ASP A 2 30.06 -58.34 7.67
CA ASP A 2 28.62 -58.58 7.44
C ASP A 2 27.77 -57.92 8.53
N MET A 3 26.72 -57.14 8.29
CA MET A 3 25.76 -57.01 7.19
C MET A 3 24.87 -55.85 7.72
N MET A 4 24.51 -54.77 7.03
CA MET A 4 23.41 -54.68 6.07
C MET A 4 22.91 -53.22 6.05
N LYS A 5 22.80 -52.64 4.85
CA LYS A 5 21.61 -52.00 4.24
C LYS A 5 20.87 -50.93 5.09
N LEU A 6 20.65 -49.72 4.59
CA LEU A 6 19.69 -49.43 3.51
C LEU A 6 20.17 -48.24 2.67
N GLY A 7 20.05 -48.38 1.35
CA GLY A 7 20.06 -47.25 0.42
C GLY A 7 18.67 -46.63 0.26
N ALA A 8 18.66 -45.39 -0.20
CA ALA A 8 17.58 -44.84 -1.01
C ALA A 8 18.22 -43.96 -2.08
N ALA A 9 18.01 -44.33 -3.33
CA ALA A 9 18.39 -43.60 -4.54
C ALA A 9 17.25 -42.65 -4.97
N GLY A 10 17.61 -41.62 -5.75
CA GLY A 10 16.69 -40.73 -6.46
C GLY A 10 16.35 -39.49 -5.63
N ILE A 11 16.56 -38.27 -6.12
CA ILE A 11 15.93 -37.72 -7.32
C ILE A 11 16.90 -36.76 -8.02
N LEU A 12 17.09 -37.00 -9.33
CA LEU A 12 17.69 -36.06 -10.26
C LEU A 12 16.70 -34.90 -10.45
N ALA A 13 16.97 -33.74 -9.86
CA ALA A 13 16.16 -32.54 -10.10
C ALA A 13 16.47 -32.00 -11.50
N VAL A 14 15.52 -32.15 -12.42
CA VAL A 14 15.52 -31.48 -13.72
C VAL A 14 15.27 -30.00 -13.48
N ALA A 15 16.26 -29.16 -13.78
CA ALA A 15 16.11 -27.71 -13.76
C ALA A 15 15.24 -27.28 -14.96
N PHE A 16 14.00 -26.90 -14.69
CA PHE A 16 13.17 -26.16 -15.65
C PHE A 16 13.64 -24.70 -15.67
N ALA A 17 14.35 -24.31 -16.72
CA ALA A 17 14.62 -22.92 -17.05
C ALA A 17 13.33 -22.30 -17.62
N GLY A 18 12.56 -21.65 -16.75
CA GLY A 18 11.36 -20.90 -17.11
C GLY A 18 11.23 -19.69 -16.20
N ALA A 19 12.22 -18.79 -16.23
CA ALA A 19 12.11 -17.50 -15.57
C ALA A 19 11.13 -16.63 -16.37
N LEU A 20 9.86 -16.67 -15.98
CA LEU A 20 8.93 -15.58 -16.25
C LEU A 20 9.49 -14.37 -15.49
N VAL A 21 10.09 -13.42 -16.21
CA VAL A 21 10.58 -12.16 -15.62
C VAL A 21 9.35 -11.33 -15.26
N VAL A 22 8.76 -11.60 -14.10
CA VAL A 22 7.95 -10.63 -13.39
C VAL A 22 8.94 -9.58 -12.92
N ARG A 23 8.95 -8.40 -13.56
CA ARG A 23 9.69 -7.26 -13.03
C ARG A 23 9.10 -6.95 -11.66
N GLU A 24 9.84 -7.21 -10.59
CA GLU A 24 9.55 -6.63 -9.28
C GLU A 24 9.54 -5.11 -9.42
N GLN A 25 8.34 -4.53 -9.48
CA GLN A 25 8.19 -3.09 -9.36
C GLN A 25 8.61 -2.69 -7.94
N PRO A 26 9.42 -1.63 -7.77
CA PRO A 26 9.80 -1.15 -6.45
C PRO A 26 8.53 -0.86 -5.66
N ALA A 27 8.46 -1.36 -4.42
CA ALA A 27 7.24 -1.33 -3.61
C ALA A 27 6.70 0.10 -3.39
N SER A 28 7.57 1.11 -3.48
CA SER A 28 7.24 2.54 -3.46
C SER A 28 6.40 3.00 -4.66
N GLU A 29 6.52 2.39 -5.84
CA GLU A 29 5.78 2.79 -7.04
C GLU A 29 4.34 2.22 -7.03
N VAL A 30 4.14 1.08 -6.37
CA VAL A 30 2.83 0.45 -6.21
C VAL A 30 1.93 1.23 -5.24
N ALA A 31 2.53 1.88 -4.23
CA ALA A 31 1.81 2.66 -3.22
C ALA A 31 1.22 3.97 -3.74
N ILE A 32 1.52 4.40 -4.97
CA ILE A 32 1.03 5.68 -5.53
C ILE A 32 0.23 5.46 -6.82
N LEU A 33 -0.15 4.21 -7.10
CA LEU A 33 -0.96 3.91 -8.28
C LEU A 33 -2.40 4.44 -8.08
N PRO A 34 -3.01 5.02 -9.14
CA PRO A 34 -4.39 5.45 -9.09
C PRO A 34 -5.31 4.25 -8.88
N LEU A 35 -6.43 4.48 -8.19
CA LEU A 35 -7.42 3.44 -7.96
C LEU A 35 -7.95 2.86 -9.29
N PRO A 36 -8.15 1.53 -9.36
CA PRO A 36 -8.79 0.89 -10.50
C PRO A 36 -10.21 1.47 -10.77
N PRO A 37 -10.70 1.48 -12.02
CA PRO A 37 -12.04 2.01 -12.34
C PRO A 37 -13.19 1.35 -11.58
N ILE A 38 -13.04 0.09 -11.17
CA ILE A 38 -14.02 -0.64 -10.35
C ILE A 38 -14.22 0.00 -8.96
N CYS A 39 -13.29 0.86 -8.52
CA CYS A 39 -13.35 1.60 -7.27
C CYS A 39 -14.10 2.94 -7.35
N GLY A 40 -14.85 3.17 -8.44
CA GLY A 40 -15.66 4.36 -8.65
C GLY A 40 -15.08 5.33 -9.67
N ASP A 41 -15.97 6.07 -10.34
CA ASP A 41 -15.60 7.01 -11.39
C ASP A 41 -14.83 8.23 -10.84
N VAL A 42 -13.82 8.66 -11.61
CA VAL A 42 -12.93 9.80 -11.32
C VAL A 42 -13.68 11.15 -11.26
N LEU A 43 -14.94 11.20 -11.68
CA LEU A 43 -15.68 12.44 -11.95
C LEU A 43 -16.50 12.97 -10.77
N ALA A 44 -16.59 12.24 -9.65
CA ALA A 44 -17.27 12.76 -8.48
C ALA A 44 -16.31 13.66 -7.68
N GLU A 45 -16.31 14.96 -7.97
CA GLU A 45 -15.72 15.98 -7.09
C GLU A 45 -16.51 15.99 -5.76
N HIS A 46 -16.15 15.08 -4.87
CA HIS A 46 -16.67 15.03 -3.52
C HIS A 46 -15.93 16.06 -2.66
N GLY A 47 -16.29 17.33 -2.79
CA GLY A 47 -16.08 18.34 -1.73
C GLY A 47 -14.64 18.67 -1.27
N GLY A 48 -13.60 18.23 -1.99
CA GLY A 48 -12.19 18.36 -1.56
C GLY A 48 -11.70 19.79 -1.30
N ALA A 49 -12.35 20.81 -1.86
CA ALA A 49 -11.99 22.20 -1.60
C ALA A 49 -12.18 22.61 -0.13
N SER A 50 -13.12 22.00 0.62
CA SER A 50 -13.34 22.35 2.04
C SER A 50 -12.40 21.61 2.99
N MET A 51 -12.04 20.35 2.67
CA MET A 51 -11.11 19.56 3.48
C MET A 51 -9.67 20.02 3.26
N GLN A 52 -9.25 20.28 2.02
CA GLN A 52 -7.92 20.84 1.74
C GLN A 52 -7.76 22.21 2.42
N ALA A 53 -8.76 23.10 2.33
CA ALA A 53 -8.71 24.38 3.03
C ALA A 53 -8.64 24.21 4.57
N HIS A 54 -9.28 23.18 5.12
CA HIS A 54 -9.17 22.86 6.54
C HIS A 54 -7.76 22.38 6.91
N ILE A 55 -7.16 21.49 6.10
CA ILE A 55 -5.79 21.02 6.28
C ILE A 55 -4.80 22.18 6.17
N ASP A 56 -4.97 23.07 5.19
CA ASP A 56 -4.13 24.25 5.03
C ASP A 56 -4.21 25.18 6.24
N MET A 57 -5.42 25.45 6.76
CA MET A 57 -5.59 26.23 8.00
C MET A 57 -4.94 25.57 9.22
N MET A 58 -4.94 24.23 9.30
CA MET A 58 -4.29 23.50 10.41
C MET A 58 -2.76 23.46 10.24
N ALA A 59 -2.27 23.48 9.00
CA ALA A 59 -0.86 23.54 8.65
C ALA A 59 -0.29 24.97 8.83
N GLU A 60 -1.13 26.00 8.72
CA GLU A 60 -0.74 27.39 9.00
C GLU A 60 -0.25 27.54 10.45
N GLY A 61 1.02 27.91 10.60
CA GLY A 61 1.67 28.07 11.90
C GLY A 61 2.19 26.76 12.52
N ALA A 62 1.95 25.62 11.87
CA ALA A 62 2.58 24.36 12.25
C ALA A 62 4.05 24.32 11.79
N GLY A 63 4.87 23.53 12.50
CA GLY A 63 6.22 23.22 12.02
C GLY A 63 6.18 22.40 10.73
N GLU A 64 7.23 22.50 9.90
CA GLU A 64 7.32 21.83 8.59
C GLU A 64 6.96 20.33 8.66
N ALA A 65 7.49 19.59 9.63
CA ALA A 65 7.19 18.17 9.83
C ALA A 65 5.70 17.91 10.10
N HIS A 66 5.04 18.77 10.87
CA HIS A 66 3.62 18.64 11.20
C HIS A 66 2.74 19.01 10.00
N ALA A 67 3.12 20.07 9.27
CA ALA A 67 2.45 20.44 8.03
C ALA A 67 2.55 19.32 6.98
N ALA A 68 3.75 18.73 6.81
CA ALA A 68 3.95 17.58 5.92
C ALA A 68 3.06 16.40 6.32
N LEU A 69 2.95 16.09 7.62
CA LEU A 69 2.06 15.04 8.10
C LEU A 69 0.59 15.31 7.78
N LEU A 70 0.12 16.55 8.03
CA LEU A 70 -1.27 16.94 7.75
C LEU A 70 -1.60 16.84 6.26
N GLN A 71 -0.68 17.19 5.37
CA GLN A 71 -0.91 17.16 3.92
C GLN A 71 -1.09 15.74 3.36
N THR A 72 -0.61 14.69 4.05
CA THR A 72 -0.86 13.29 3.64
C THR A 72 -2.33 12.86 3.80
N MET A 73 -3.12 13.62 4.57
CA MET A 73 -4.50 13.23 4.92
C MET A 73 -5.51 13.50 3.81
N GLU A 74 -5.33 14.56 3.01
CA GLU A 74 -6.28 14.92 1.95
C GLU A 74 -6.43 13.83 0.88
N PRO A 75 -5.36 13.40 0.18
CA PRO A 75 -5.50 12.42 -0.89
C PRO A 75 -6.03 11.10 -0.36
N MET A 76 -5.55 10.67 0.81
CA MET A 76 -6.07 9.50 1.53
C MET A 76 -7.58 9.59 1.77
N HIS A 77 -8.06 10.70 2.31
CA HIS A 77 -9.48 10.88 2.64
C HIS A 77 -10.35 10.89 1.38
N SER A 78 -9.98 11.70 0.38
CA SER A 78 -10.75 11.86 -0.86
C SER A 78 -10.88 10.53 -1.61
N ASP A 79 -9.76 9.82 -1.80
CA ASP A 79 -9.77 8.55 -2.54
C ASP A 79 -10.41 7.40 -1.75
N MET A 80 -10.28 7.39 -0.42
CA MET A 80 -11.00 6.44 0.43
C MET A 80 -12.51 6.61 0.27
N MET A 81 -13.00 7.85 0.34
CA MET A 81 -14.43 8.14 0.17
C MET A 81 -14.93 7.73 -1.21
N ARG A 82 -14.11 7.90 -2.26
CA ARG A 82 -14.42 7.38 -3.61
C ARG A 82 -14.52 5.86 -3.63
N GLY A 83 -13.54 5.16 -3.06
CA GLY A 83 -13.54 3.69 -3.00
C GLY A 83 -14.77 3.11 -2.31
N MET A 84 -15.30 3.81 -1.31
CA MET A 84 -16.54 3.43 -0.60
C MET A 84 -17.82 3.50 -1.46
N THR A 85 -17.76 4.09 -2.66
CA THR A 85 -18.92 4.22 -3.55
C THR A 85 -19.14 3.02 -4.48
N ALA A 86 -18.23 2.04 -4.49
CA ALA A 86 -18.40 0.84 -5.30
C ALA A 86 -19.71 0.10 -4.93
N GLU A 87 -20.39 -0.48 -5.92
CA GLU A 87 -21.71 -1.08 -5.72
C GLU A 87 -21.70 -2.30 -4.79
N ASP A 88 -20.69 -3.16 -4.93
CA ASP A 88 -20.49 -4.33 -4.07
C ASP A 88 -19.72 -3.95 -2.81
N PHE A 89 -20.18 -4.46 -1.65
CA PHE A 89 -19.61 -4.11 -0.35
C PHE A 89 -18.15 -4.58 -0.20
N GLN A 90 -17.80 -5.77 -0.70
CA GLN A 90 -16.44 -6.28 -0.59
C GLN A 90 -15.49 -5.47 -1.46
N THR A 91 -15.94 -5.14 -2.67
CA THR A 91 -15.25 -4.23 -3.57
C THR A 91 -15.07 -2.86 -2.92
N ALA A 92 -16.11 -2.29 -2.32
CA ALA A 92 -16.05 -1.00 -1.64
C ALA A 92 -15.05 -1.02 -0.46
N PHE A 93 -15.03 -2.11 0.30
CA PHE A 93 -14.05 -2.31 1.37
C PHE A 93 -12.62 -2.32 0.81
N VAL A 94 -12.33 -3.16 -0.19
CA VAL A 94 -10.98 -3.26 -0.77
C VAL A 94 -10.56 -1.95 -1.43
N CYS A 95 -11.46 -1.32 -2.19
CA CYS A 95 -11.23 -0.05 -2.86
C CYS A 95 -11.00 1.12 -1.90
N SER A 96 -11.66 1.14 -0.74
CA SER A 96 -11.41 2.16 0.30
C SER A 96 -10.16 1.87 1.13
N MET A 97 -9.78 0.60 1.29
CA MET A 97 -8.59 0.22 2.05
C MET A 97 -7.30 0.51 1.31
N ILE A 98 -7.27 0.42 -0.03
CA ILE A 98 -6.09 0.82 -0.82
C ILE A 98 -5.62 2.25 -0.46
N PRO A 99 -6.41 3.32 -0.65
CA PRO A 99 -5.97 4.69 -0.38
C PRO A 99 -5.72 4.96 1.11
N HIS A 100 -6.46 4.30 2.01
CA HIS A 100 -6.14 4.32 3.44
C HIS A 100 -4.71 3.82 3.72
N HIS A 101 -4.31 2.72 3.07
CA HIS A 101 -2.97 2.16 3.22
C HIS A 101 -1.91 3.04 2.53
N GLN A 102 -2.25 3.65 1.39
CA GLN A 102 -1.37 4.61 0.71
C GLN A 102 -1.07 5.82 1.61
N GLY A 103 -2.09 6.40 2.25
CA GLY A 103 -1.92 7.46 3.24
C GLY A 103 -1.02 7.05 4.41
N ALA A 104 -1.20 5.83 4.94
CA ALA A 104 -0.32 5.31 6.01
C ALA A 104 1.15 5.18 5.56
N VAL A 105 1.40 4.78 4.30
CA VAL A 105 2.75 4.75 3.73
C VAL A 105 3.33 6.16 3.62
N GLU A 106 2.56 7.13 3.13
CA GLU A 106 3.01 8.53 3.02
C GLU A 106 3.32 9.14 4.39
N MET A 107 2.47 8.92 5.40
CA MET A 107 2.73 9.35 6.77
C MET A 107 4.02 8.73 7.33
N ALA A 108 4.24 7.44 7.07
CA ALA A 108 5.45 6.75 7.51
C ALA A 108 6.71 7.28 6.78
N GLN A 109 6.60 7.68 5.51
CA GLN A 109 7.68 8.36 4.80
C GLN A 109 7.98 9.73 5.39
N VAL A 110 6.96 10.50 5.78
CA VAL A 110 7.15 11.76 6.55
C VAL A 110 7.88 11.47 7.87
N ALA A 111 7.50 10.42 8.60
CA ALA A 111 8.18 10.03 9.84
C ALA A 111 9.64 9.61 9.61
N GLN A 112 9.96 8.94 8.50
CA GLN A 112 11.34 8.64 8.11
C GLN A 112 12.16 9.89 7.75
N GLN A 113 11.51 10.89 7.17
CA GLN A 113 12.16 12.14 6.74
C GLN A 113 12.42 13.10 7.91
N TYR A 114 11.46 13.24 8.82
CA TYR A 114 11.49 14.28 9.87
C TYR A 114 11.68 13.73 11.30
N GLY A 115 11.55 12.42 11.50
CA GLY A 115 11.67 11.80 12.82
C GLY A 115 13.13 11.52 13.20
N ASP A 116 13.51 11.92 14.41
CA ASP A 116 14.86 11.70 14.96
C ASP A 116 14.93 10.56 15.99
N ASP A 117 13.78 10.07 16.45
CA ASP A 117 13.70 8.94 17.37
C ASP A 117 13.99 7.63 16.60
N PRO A 118 14.92 6.76 17.05
CA PRO A 118 15.23 5.52 16.34
C PRO A 118 14.06 4.54 16.28
N TRP A 119 13.22 4.50 17.32
CA TRP A 119 12.02 3.66 17.34
C TRP A 119 10.97 4.19 16.36
N VAL A 120 10.75 5.52 16.39
CA VAL A 120 10.36 6.37 15.25
C VAL A 120 10.49 5.76 13.86
N GLN A 121 11.74 5.81 13.41
CA GLN A 121 12.17 5.44 12.07
C GLN A 121 11.99 3.95 11.78
N MET A 122 12.29 3.08 12.76
CA MET A 122 12.09 1.64 12.62
C MET A 122 10.62 1.29 12.40
N PHE A 123 9.73 1.83 13.24
CA PHE A 123 8.30 1.58 13.14
C PHE A 123 7.72 2.10 11.82
N ALA A 124 8.16 3.27 11.36
CA ALA A 124 7.80 3.79 10.04
C ALA A 124 8.24 2.84 8.89
N GLN A 125 9.44 2.26 8.96
CA GLN A 125 9.88 1.29 7.96
C GLN A 125 9.04 0.00 7.96
N GLU A 126 8.62 -0.46 9.14
CA GLU A 126 7.73 -1.62 9.29
C GLU A 126 6.36 -1.33 8.66
N ILE A 127 5.77 -0.16 8.93
CA ILE A 127 4.51 0.29 8.30
C ILE A 127 4.64 0.30 6.78
N ILE A 128 5.69 0.94 6.24
CA ILE A 128 5.90 1.01 4.79
C ILE A 128 5.91 -0.40 4.19
N THR A 129 6.65 -1.33 4.81
CA THR A 129 6.81 -2.69 4.30
C THR A 129 5.49 -3.47 4.33
N ALA A 130 4.77 -3.42 5.45
CA ALA A 130 3.51 -4.13 5.63
C ALA A 130 2.41 -3.60 4.72
N GLN A 131 2.15 -2.29 4.76
CA GLN A 131 1.06 -1.69 4.00
C GLN A 131 1.28 -1.79 2.48
N GLN A 132 2.54 -1.76 2.01
CA GLN A 132 2.84 -2.00 0.58
C GLN A 132 2.55 -3.43 0.14
N ALA A 133 2.75 -4.43 1.01
CA ALA A 133 2.38 -5.81 0.72
C ALA A 133 0.86 -5.95 0.65
N GLU A 134 0.14 -5.38 1.61
CA GLU A 134 -1.33 -5.40 1.65
C GLU A 134 -1.97 -4.68 0.45
N ILE A 135 -1.42 -3.55 0.01
CA ILE A 135 -1.85 -2.87 -1.23
C ILE A 135 -1.74 -3.81 -2.43
N LYS A 136 -0.62 -4.54 -2.56
CA LYS A 136 -0.42 -5.50 -3.66
C LYS A 136 -1.45 -6.64 -3.60
N GLU A 137 -1.75 -7.14 -2.41
CA GLU A 137 -2.75 -8.20 -2.22
C GLU A 137 -4.15 -7.73 -2.62
N MET A 138 -4.54 -6.51 -2.20
CA MET A 138 -5.81 -5.89 -2.56
C MET A 138 -5.94 -5.62 -4.06
N GLN A 139 -4.90 -5.09 -4.70
CA GLN A 139 -4.87 -4.90 -6.15
C GLN A 139 -4.96 -6.23 -6.90
N ALA A 140 -4.26 -7.27 -6.42
CA ALA A 140 -4.35 -8.60 -7.00
C ALA A 140 -5.73 -9.21 -6.81
N TRP A 141 -6.42 -8.94 -5.70
CA TRP A 141 -7.81 -9.37 -5.48
C TRP A 141 -8.76 -8.70 -6.47
N LEU A 142 -8.70 -7.38 -6.62
CA LEU A 142 -9.50 -6.62 -7.59
C LEU A 142 -9.27 -7.10 -9.04
N ALA A 143 -8.03 -7.45 -9.38
CA ALA A 143 -7.69 -7.95 -10.72
C ALA A 143 -8.27 -9.33 -11.04
N ARG A 144 -8.62 -10.15 -10.03
CA ARG A 144 -9.28 -11.45 -10.24
C ARG A 144 -10.79 -11.33 -10.47
N GLY A 145 -11.41 -10.24 -10.02
CA GLY A 145 -12.85 -10.00 -10.16
C GLY A 145 -13.70 -11.05 -9.43
N GLU A 146 -13.25 -11.47 -8.25
CA GLU A 146 -13.95 -12.44 -7.38
C GLU A 146 -15.18 -11.84 -6.68
#